data_AF-A0A940T9Y6-F1
#
_entry.id   AF-A0A940T9Y6-F1
#
_cell.length_a   1.000
_cell.length_b   1.000
_cell.length_c   1.000
_cell.angle_alpha   90.00
_cell.angle_beta   90.00
_cell.angle_gamma   90.00
#
_symmetry.space_group_name_H-M   'P 1'
#
loop_
_entity.id
_entity.type
_entity.pdbx_description
1 polymer ?
#
loop_
_entity_poly.entity_id
_entity_poly.type
_entity_poly.pdbx_seq_one_letter_code
_entity_poly.pdbx_strand_id
1 'polypeptide(L)'
;MYMKELFDKFGTGLLSLPKAVRYFEEIEWRKHPDFEGVELKDIITEKDTDSKFSYHLVRIAPNMKIGCHIHTDHIETHEIIGGSGLCINEGTQIEYRTGVHSIIKCGIAHEVVAGANGLYIFAKFIRMK
;
A
#
# COMPACT_ATOMS: atom_id res chain seq x y z
N MET A 1 16.66 6.86 8.41
CA MET A 1 15.86 7.94 9.02
C MET A 1 15.02 8.68 7.99
N TYR A 2 15.60 9.16 6.88
CA TYR A 2 14.90 9.93 5.82
C TYR A 2 13.69 9.26 5.13
N MET A 3 13.65 7.94 4.96
CA MET A 3 12.57 7.30 4.18
C MET A 3 11.24 7.21 4.94
N LYS A 4 11.29 7.12 6.27
CA LYS A 4 10.09 7.24 7.11
C LYS A 4 9.52 8.67 7.00
N GLU A 5 10.39 9.68 6.91
CA GLU A 5 9.98 11.07 6.74
C GLU A 5 9.22 11.28 5.43
N LEU A 6 9.69 10.71 4.30
CA LEU A 6 8.97 10.82 3.02
C LEU A 6 7.58 10.15 3.08
N PHE A 7 7.49 8.94 3.64
CA PHE A 7 6.22 8.26 3.82
C PHE A 7 5.26 9.05 4.72
N ASP A 8 5.77 9.57 5.84
CA ASP A 8 4.99 10.39 6.77
C ASP A 8 4.51 11.68 6.08
N LYS A 9 5.35 12.31 5.23
CA LYS A 9 4.96 13.49 4.44
C LYS A 9 3.84 13.19 3.45
N PHE A 10 3.86 12.03 2.79
CA PHE A 10 2.72 11.59 1.99
C PHE A 10 1.48 11.34 2.87
N GLY A 11 1.66 10.82 4.09
CA GLY A 11 0.58 10.58 5.04
C GLY A 11 -0.08 11.83 5.65
N THR A 12 0.60 12.99 5.56
CA THR A 12 0.08 14.31 5.97
C THR A 12 -0.03 15.28 4.79
N GLY A 13 -0.01 14.77 3.56
CA GLY A 13 -0.21 15.56 2.35
C GLY A 13 -1.68 15.95 2.15
N LEU A 14 -2.06 16.21 0.91
CA LEU A 14 -3.46 16.49 0.56
C LEU A 14 -3.80 15.97 -0.83
N LEU A 15 -5.06 15.63 -1.03
CA LEU A 15 -5.66 15.49 -2.36
C LEU A 15 -6.23 16.84 -2.78
N SER A 16 -5.70 17.42 -3.86
CA SER A 16 -6.20 18.66 -4.44
C SER A 16 -6.95 18.36 -5.75
N LEU A 17 -8.25 18.61 -5.75
CA LEU A 17 -9.13 18.52 -6.91
C LEU A 17 -9.60 19.92 -7.33
N PRO A 18 -10.10 20.12 -8.56
CA PRO A 18 -10.55 21.43 -9.03
C PRO A 18 -11.61 22.11 -8.16
N LYS A 19 -12.37 21.35 -7.37
CA LYS A 19 -13.49 21.84 -6.55
C LYS A 19 -13.42 21.40 -5.08
N ALA A 20 -12.38 20.69 -4.67
CA ALA A 20 -12.27 20.12 -3.33
C ALA A 20 -10.81 19.92 -2.93
N VAL A 21 -10.52 20.11 -1.65
CA VAL A 21 -9.24 19.75 -1.03
C VAL A 21 -9.54 18.82 0.13
N ARG A 22 -8.76 17.74 0.27
CA ARG A 22 -8.84 16.83 1.42
C ARG A 22 -7.44 16.67 2.00
N TYR A 23 -7.25 17.06 3.26
CA TYR A 23 -6.00 16.90 3.97
C TYR A 23 -5.89 15.47 4.52
N PHE A 24 -4.76 14.82 4.29
CA PHE A 24 -4.56 13.43 4.73
C PHE A 24 -4.27 13.31 6.22
N GLU A 25 -3.90 14.40 6.89
CA GLU A 25 -3.79 14.45 8.35
C GLU A 25 -5.12 14.24 9.07
N GLU A 26 -6.24 14.60 8.43
CA GLU A 26 -7.60 14.40 8.93
C GLU A 26 -8.10 12.95 8.70
N ILE A 27 -7.36 12.15 7.93
CA ILE A 27 -7.67 10.74 7.68
C ILE A 27 -6.92 9.89 8.70
N GLU A 28 -7.67 9.16 9.52
CA GLU A 28 -7.11 8.22 10.48
C GLU A 28 -6.48 7.00 9.80
N TRP A 29 -5.44 6.45 10.43
CA TRP A 29 -4.91 5.14 10.05
C TRP A 29 -5.89 4.05 10.47
N ARG A 30 -6.29 3.20 9.52
CA ARG A 30 -7.16 2.05 9.79
C ARG A 30 -6.32 0.79 9.92
N LYS A 31 -6.47 0.09 11.05
CA LYS A 31 -5.91 -1.26 11.22
C LYS A 31 -6.58 -2.22 10.24
N HIS A 32 -5.78 -3.06 9.59
CA HIS A 32 -6.32 -4.11 8.76
C HIS A 32 -7.06 -5.12 9.66
N PRO A 33 -8.30 -5.51 9.32
CA PRO A 33 -9.08 -6.41 10.18
C PRO A 33 -8.43 -7.80 10.31
N ASP A 34 -7.83 -8.30 9.22
CA ASP A 34 -7.32 -9.68 9.15
C ASP A 34 -5.81 -9.80 9.36
N PHE A 35 -5.06 -8.69 9.32
CA PHE A 35 -3.60 -8.71 9.31
C PHE A 35 -3.04 -7.85 10.44
N GLU A 36 -2.62 -8.51 11.51
CA GLU A 36 -2.02 -7.85 12.67
C GLU A 36 -0.78 -7.04 12.27
N GLY A 37 -0.67 -5.82 12.83
CA GLY A 37 0.45 -4.93 12.55
C GLY A 37 0.43 -4.28 11.17
N VAL A 38 -0.66 -4.45 10.39
CA VAL A 38 -0.88 -3.76 9.11
C VAL A 38 -1.87 -2.62 9.32
N GLU A 39 -1.51 -1.43 8.84
CA GLU A 39 -2.39 -0.26 8.86
C GLU A 39 -2.38 0.43 7.49
N LEU A 40 -3.54 0.93 7.10
CA LEU A 40 -3.78 1.58 5.83
C LEU A 40 -4.29 3.00 6.04
N LYS A 41 -3.89 3.89 5.14
CA LYS A 41 -4.50 5.20 4.97
C LYS A 41 -4.94 5.34 3.52
N ASP A 42 -6.26 5.41 3.32
CA ASP A 42 -6.89 5.46 2.01
C ASP A 42 -6.87 6.92 1.50
N ILE A 43 -5.82 7.29 0.76
CA ILE A 43 -5.59 8.69 0.37
C ILE A 43 -6.33 9.07 -0.93
N ILE A 44 -6.57 8.10 -1.81
CA ILE A 44 -7.51 8.21 -2.95
C ILE A 44 -8.43 6.99 -2.91
N THR A 45 -9.74 7.22 -2.97
CA THR A 45 -10.77 6.18 -2.87
C THR A 45 -11.44 5.95 -4.22
N GLU A 46 -12.15 4.84 -4.38
CA GLU A 46 -12.99 4.59 -5.56
C GLU A 46 -14.01 5.70 -5.82
N LYS A 47 -14.55 6.33 -4.76
CA LYS A 47 -15.48 7.46 -4.89
C LYS A 47 -14.83 8.66 -5.58
N ASP A 48 -13.52 8.85 -5.41
CA ASP A 48 -12.78 9.94 -6.04
C ASP A 48 -12.51 9.69 -7.53
N THR A 49 -12.69 8.45 -8.01
CA THR A 49 -12.15 7.99 -9.31
C THR A 49 -13.19 7.31 -10.20
N ASP A 50 -14.47 7.45 -9.90
CA ASP A 50 -15.56 6.72 -10.55
C ASP A 50 -15.32 5.19 -10.52
N SER A 51 -14.83 4.68 -9.39
CA SER A 51 -14.51 3.27 -9.15
C SER A 51 -13.46 2.69 -10.11
N LYS A 52 -12.58 3.51 -10.68
CA LYS A 52 -11.51 3.06 -11.59
C LYS A 52 -10.24 2.67 -10.86
N PHE A 53 -9.89 3.37 -9.80
CA PHE A 53 -8.68 3.08 -9.02
C PHE A 53 -8.73 3.66 -7.60
N SER A 54 -7.88 3.16 -6.72
CA SER A 54 -7.69 3.69 -5.37
C SER A 54 -6.23 3.61 -4.97
N TYR A 55 -5.78 4.55 -4.15
CA TYR A 55 -4.40 4.64 -3.67
C TYR A 55 -4.37 4.62 -2.14
N HIS A 56 -3.44 3.84 -1.60
CA HIS A 56 -3.33 3.56 -0.18
C HIS A 56 -1.87 3.68 0.25
N LEU A 57 -1.63 4.38 1.35
CA LEU A 57 -0.39 4.22 2.08
C LEU A 57 -0.58 3.05 3.04
N VAL A 58 0.35 2.11 3.01
CA VAL A 58 0.33 0.92 3.87
C VAL A 58 1.59 0.91 4.70
N ARG A 59 1.45 0.70 6.01
CA ARG A 59 2.58 0.43 6.90
C ARG A 59 2.40 -0.94 7.53
N ILE A 60 3.47 -1.72 7.51
CA ILE A 60 3.55 -3.05 8.13
C ILE A 60 4.60 -2.96 9.23
N ALA A 61 4.19 -3.30 10.45
CA ALA A 61 5.07 -3.32 11.61
C ALA A 61 6.23 -4.33 11.43
N PRO A 62 7.34 -4.18 12.17
CA PRO A 62 8.46 -5.13 12.13
C PRO A 62 8.05 -6.59 12.25
N ASN A 63 8.55 -7.43 11.33
CA ASN A 63 8.31 -8.87 11.29
C ASN A 63 6.83 -9.29 11.15
N MET A 64 5.94 -8.35 10.86
CA MET A 64 4.52 -8.62 10.56
C MET A 64 4.33 -8.83 9.06
N LYS A 65 3.13 -9.27 8.68
CA LYS A 65 2.84 -9.62 7.30
C LYS A 65 1.41 -9.30 6.89
N ILE A 66 1.26 -9.03 5.59
CA ILE A 66 0.00 -9.19 4.88
C ILE A 66 0.01 -10.64 4.41
N GLY A 67 -0.85 -11.47 5.00
CA GLY A 67 -0.94 -12.89 4.67
C GLY A 67 -1.33 -13.14 3.22
N CYS A 68 -1.22 -14.40 2.77
CA CYS A 68 -1.57 -14.77 1.41
C CYS A 68 -3.04 -14.40 1.07
N HIS A 69 -3.24 -13.61 0.02
CA HIS A 69 -4.55 -13.14 -0.43
C HIS A 69 -4.58 -12.89 -1.95
N ILE A 70 -5.78 -12.66 -2.50
CA ILE A 70 -6.03 -12.49 -3.93
C ILE A 70 -6.97 -11.30 -4.15
N HIS A 71 -6.67 -10.45 -5.14
CA HIS A 71 -7.60 -9.45 -5.68
C HIS A 71 -8.19 -9.94 -7.00
N THR A 72 -9.50 -10.19 -7.06
CA THR A 72 -10.16 -10.79 -8.23
C THR A 72 -10.49 -9.79 -9.34
N ASP A 73 -10.57 -8.51 -8.99
CA ASP A 73 -11.10 -7.46 -9.88
C ASP A 73 -10.09 -6.32 -10.13
N HIS A 74 -8.90 -6.40 -9.53
CA HIS A 74 -7.91 -5.33 -9.54
C HIS A 74 -6.52 -5.85 -9.88
N ILE A 75 -5.79 -5.07 -10.67
CA ILE A 75 -4.33 -5.08 -10.63
C ILE A 75 -3.90 -4.24 -9.43
N GLU A 76 -2.90 -4.71 -8.69
CA GLU A 76 -2.28 -3.94 -7.62
C GLU A 76 -0.83 -3.63 -7.96
N THR A 77 -0.37 -2.44 -7.58
CA THR A 77 1.06 -2.10 -7.58
C THR A 77 1.55 -1.84 -6.17
N HIS A 78 2.71 -2.40 -5.81
CA HIS A 78 3.44 -2.05 -4.60
C HIS A 78 4.65 -1.19 -4.96
N GLU A 79 4.71 0.02 -4.43
CA GLU A 79 5.87 0.91 -4.57
C GLU A 79 6.47 1.09 -3.18
N ILE A 80 7.68 0.55 -2.96
CA ILE A 80 8.28 0.52 -1.64
C ILE A 80 8.92 1.87 -1.34
N ILE A 81 8.30 2.64 -0.45
CA ILE A 81 8.82 3.94 -0.01
C ILE A 81 9.92 3.74 1.04
N GLY A 82 9.75 2.80 1.97
CA GLY A 82 10.68 2.63 3.08
C GLY A 82 10.68 1.23 3.68
N GLY A 83 11.74 0.92 4.41
CA GLY A 83 11.90 -0.39 5.05
C GLY A 83 12.39 -1.46 4.09
N SER A 84 12.23 -2.71 4.51
CA SER A 84 12.64 -3.88 3.74
C SER A 84 11.74 -5.07 4.06
N GLY A 85 11.65 -6.03 3.16
CA GLY A 85 10.81 -7.21 3.32
C GLY A 85 10.90 -8.16 2.14
N LEU A 86 9.94 -9.06 2.06
CA LEU A 86 9.81 -10.05 0.99
C LEU A 86 8.37 -10.04 0.49
N CYS A 87 8.20 -10.12 -0.82
CA CYS A 87 6.92 -10.46 -1.43
C CYS A 87 7.02 -11.81 -2.13
N ILE A 88 6.01 -12.65 -1.96
CA ILE A 88 5.81 -13.85 -2.76
C ILE A 88 4.72 -13.50 -3.77
N ASN A 89 5.05 -13.48 -5.05
CA ASN A 89 4.14 -13.14 -6.15
C ASN A 89 4.34 -14.14 -7.30
N GLU A 90 3.26 -14.79 -7.75
CA GLU A 90 3.32 -15.89 -8.73
C GLU A 90 4.35 -16.98 -8.32
N GLY A 91 4.45 -17.27 -7.02
CA GLY A 91 5.42 -18.23 -6.47
C GLY A 91 6.89 -17.76 -6.47
N THR A 92 7.16 -16.55 -6.98
CA THR A 92 8.50 -15.97 -7.01
C THR A 92 8.71 -15.07 -5.80
N GLN A 93 9.88 -15.22 -5.17
CA GLN A 93 10.32 -14.32 -4.11
C GLN A 93 10.91 -13.04 -4.71
N ILE A 94 10.34 -11.90 -4.34
CA ILE A 94 10.80 -10.57 -4.72
C ILE A 94 11.27 -9.87 -3.45
N GLU A 95 12.56 -9.54 -3.39
CA GLU A 95 13.11 -8.75 -2.30
C GLU A 95 12.53 -7.32 -2.36
N TYR A 96 11.84 -6.91 -1.31
CA TYR A 96 11.34 -5.56 -1.15
C TYR A 96 12.36 -4.71 -0.42
N ARG A 97 12.81 -3.66 -1.08
CA ARG A 97 13.62 -2.56 -0.54
C ARG A 97 13.14 -1.26 -1.16
N THR A 98 13.46 -0.13 -0.54
CA THR A 98 13.14 1.20 -1.08
C THR A 98 13.43 1.32 -2.58
N GLY A 99 12.46 1.83 -3.33
CA GLY A 99 12.54 2.03 -4.79
C GLY A 99 12.19 0.79 -5.61
N VAL A 100 11.87 -0.34 -4.99
CA VAL A 100 11.29 -1.50 -5.70
C VAL A 100 9.83 -1.20 -6.06
N HIS A 101 9.47 -1.49 -7.30
CA HIS A 101 8.10 -1.48 -7.80
C HIS A 101 7.73 -2.91 -8.21
N SER A 102 6.60 -3.40 -7.70
CA SER A 102 6.06 -4.71 -8.04
C SER A 102 4.64 -4.54 -8.57
N ILE A 103 4.27 -5.38 -9.54
CA ILE A 103 2.91 -5.44 -10.09
C ILE A 103 2.35 -6.82 -9.76
N ILE A 104 1.21 -6.83 -9.09
CA ILE A 104 0.42 -8.02 -8.80
C ILE A 104 -0.72 -8.04 -9.80
N LYS A 105 -0.75 -9.06 -10.65
CA LYS A 105 -1.81 -9.20 -11.63
C LYS A 105 -3.12 -9.60 -10.94
N CYS A 106 -4.22 -9.20 -11.56
CA CYS A 106 -5.55 -9.62 -11.17
C CYS A 106 -5.64 -11.16 -11.07
N GLY A 107 -6.24 -11.66 -9.99
CA GLY A 107 -6.42 -13.09 -9.74
C GLY A 107 -5.18 -13.83 -9.25
N ILE A 108 -4.07 -13.13 -8.98
CA ILE A 108 -2.84 -13.75 -8.48
C ILE A 108 -2.74 -13.65 -6.96
N ALA A 109 -2.49 -14.81 -6.34
CA ALA A 109 -2.20 -14.91 -4.92
C ALA A 109 -0.82 -14.32 -4.60
N HIS A 110 -0.75 -13.53 -3.54
CA HIS A 110 0.51 -12.97 -3.08
C HIS A 110 0.52 -12.75 -1.56
N GLU A 111 1.72 -12.70 -0.98
CA GLU A 111 1.98 -12.47 0.44
C GLU A 111 3.13 -11.46 0.59
N VAL A 112 3.06 -10.59 1.59
CA VAL A 112 4.12 -9.63 1.89
C VAL A 112 4.54 -9.75 3.36
N VAL A 113 5.82 -9.97 3.61
CA VAL A 113 6.41 -10.05 4.95
C VAL A 113 7.36 -8.88 5.14
N ALA A 114 7.14 -8.07 6.18
CA ALA A 114 8.06 -7.00 6.55
C ALA A 114 9.26 -7.55 7.32
N GLY A 115 10.43 -6.96 7.08
CA GLY A 115 11.63 -7.23 7.86
C GLY A 115 11.64 -6.53 9.22
N ALA A 116 12.80 -6.55 9.88
CA ALA A 116 12.97 -6.04 11.25
C ALA A 116 12.72 -4.52 11.42
N ASN A 117 12.73 -3.74 10.34
CA ASN A 117 12.48 -2.30 10.38
C ASN A 117 11.05 -1.91 9.94
N GLY A 118 10.18 -2.90 9.73
CA GLY A 118 8.88 -2.69 9.10
C GLY A 118 8.99 -2.41 7.60
N LEU A 119 7.85 -2.12 6.99
CA LEU A 119 7.73 -1.84 5.56
C LEU A 119 6.69 -0.76 5.30
N TYR A 120 6.99 0.16 4.39
CA TYR A 120 6.13 1.28 4.01
C TYR A 120 5.89 1.25 2.50
N ILE A 121 4.64 1.06 2.10
CA ILE A 121 4.24 0.79 0.72
C ILE A 121 3.26 1.86 0.27
N PHE A 122 3.42 2.33 -0.96
CA PHE A 122 2.38 3.04 -1.69
C PHE A 122 1.70 2.04 -2.63
N ALA A 123 0.52 1.59 -2.20
CA ALA A 123 -0.28 0.60 -2.92
C ALA A 123 -1.31 1.29 -3.81
N LYS A 124 -1.50 0.78 -5.02
CA LYS A 124 -2.50 1.30 -5.96
C LYS A 124 -3.29 0.13 -6.53
N PHE A 125 -4.60 0.21 -6.46
CA PHE A 125 -5.51 -0.75 -7.07
C PHE A 125 -6.08 -0.11 -8.32
N ILE A 126 -5.91 -0.77 -9.46
CA ILE A 126 -6.49 -0.36 -10.73
C ILE A 126 -7.49 -1.43 -11.13
N ARG A 127 -8.75 -1.03 -11.26
CA ARG A 127 -9.83 -1.94 -11.60
C ARG A 127 -9.65 -2.47 -13.01
N MET A 128 -9.79 -3.77 -13.15
CA MET A 128 -9.91 -4.44 -14.44
C MET A 128 -11.37 -4.31 -14.88
N LYS A 129 -11.57 -3.83 -16.11
CA LYS A 129 -12.91 -3.54 -16.66
C LYS A 129 -13.89 -4.69 -16.50
#